data_AF-A0A229S6C6-F1
#
_entry.id   AF-A0A229S6C6-F1
#
_cell.length_a   1.000
_cell.length_b   1.000
_cell.length_c   1.000
_cell.angle_alpha   90.00
_cell.angle_beta   90.00
_cell.angle_gamma   90.00
#
_symmetry.space_group_name_H-M   'P 1'
#
loop_
_entity.id
_entity.type
_entity.pdbx_description
1 polymer ?
#
loop_
_entity_poly.entity_id
_entity_poly.type
_entity_poly.pdbx_seq_one_letter_code
_entity_poly.pdbx_strand_id
1 'polypeptide(L)'
;MRVQGQDDYCVEVQAMALRNYLHTRGMAMLLAIQIDQDHTEAPSVTTEEHTMRCDWASMEFQTYDYDGDRARGKLLAASSLHGQYVILPAKNAPGPAWCSDEEPADYPAFIYDTDASTGGPLTVEPSLANVGTDGSPGPHFWTRVYFQPQVLDRYLDEPRRYTVTASRITCLNVWGLSIGRSSDGLVEVDLYDLSRMPTPEWSHWKSHNVPPSGGQPDSGKRDRERLNRIASSPDTVRDLRTAVARANDAAQRHQNWPLWRPLAEPAATEWQTLHAPVVNDMSALLSPLLTLTKVLVDSLDEVRIKGALSTPPTDPSTRSLGLLQLYLTERGGTPDAVKPLRDLQRLRSKGGFAHYGGGAVQLEISTIAPGLHTPAEIFDYLCRNIIQALDTITETLTAATEAGP
;
A
#
# COMPACT_ATOMS: atom_id res chain seq x y z
N MET A 1 18.18 -6.46 33.00
CA MET A 1 18.05 -5.14 32.36
C MET A 1 18.80 -5.24 31.04
N ARG A 2 18.13 -5.62 29.94
CA ARG A 2 18.77 -5.72 28.62
C ARG A 2 19.05 -4.30 28.13
N VAL A 3 20.29 -4.02 27.76
CA VAL A 3 20.67 -2.78 27.07
C VAL A 3 20.05 -2.87 25.69
N GLN A 4 19.03 -2.05 25.41
CA GLN A 4 18.38 -2.00 24.11
C GLN A 4 19.39 -1.53 23.06
N GLY A 5 19.71 -2.40 22.10
CA GLY A 5 20.44 -2.04 20.89
C GLY A 5 19.56 -1.20 19.96
N GLN A 6 20.20 -0.52 19.01
CA GLN A 6 19.53 0.40 18.06
C GLN A 6 18.50 -0.30 17.14
N ASP A 7 18.54 -1.64 17.08
CA ASP A 7 17.62 -2.50 16.32
C ASP A 7 16.69 -3.37 17.20
N ASP A 8 16.69 -3.18 18.53
CA ASP A 8 15.78 -3.92 19.42
C ASP A 8 14.36 -3.34 19.35
N TYR A 9 13.49 -3.95 18.53
CA TYR A 9 12.06 -3.64 18.54
C TYR A 9 11.28 -4.69 19.33
N CYS A 10 10.39 -4.23 20.21
CA CYS A 10 9.46 -5.08 20.94
C CYS A 10 8.10 -5.02 20.23
N VAL A 11 7.56 -6.17 19.83
CA VAL A 11 6.19 -6.27 19.32
C VAL A 11 5.32 -6.93 20.37
N GLU A 12 4.42 -6.14 20.95
CA GLU A 12 3.39 -6.66 21.83
C GLU A 12 2.13 -6.99 21.02
N VAL A 13 1.61 -8.19 21.21
CA VAL A 13 0.39 -8.65 20.53
C VAL A 13 -0.68 -8.95 21.59
N GLN A 14 -1.90 -8.49 21.35
CA GLN A 14 -3.04 -8.87 22.16
C GLN A 14 -3.34 -10.36 21.96
N ALA A 15 -2.92 -11.19 22.92
CA ALA A 15 -2.97 -12.65 22.80
C ALA A 15 -4.36 -13.19 22.47
N MET A 16 -5.42 -12.60 23.05
CA MET A 16 -6.79 -13.03 22.76
C MET A 16 -7.25 -12.65 21.36
N ALA A 17 -6.92 -11.45 20.88
CA ALA A 17 -7.23 -11.01 19.52
C ALA A 17 -6.52 -11.88 18.48
N LEU A 18 -5.24 -12.23 18.70
CA LEU A 18 -4.50 -13.14 17.83
C LEU A 18 -5.16 -14.54 17.79
N ARG A 19 -5.55 -15.08 18.95
CA ARG A 19 -6.19 -16.41 19.03
C ARG A 19 -7.59 -16.42 18.44
N ASN A 20 -8.33 -15.30 18.52
CA ASN A 20 -9.59 -15.11 17.83
C ASN A 20 -9.39 -15.08 16.30
N TYR A 21 -8.43 -14.30 15.80
CA TYR A 21 -8.08 -14.29 14.37
C TYR A 21 -7.71 -15.68 13.85
N LEU A 22 -6.87 -16.42 14.57
CA LEU A 22 -6.52 -17.80 14.21
C LEU A 22 -7.77 -18.70 14.13
N HIS A 23 -8.74 -18.51 15.04
CA HIS A 23 -10.00 -19.25 15.01
C HIS A 23 -10.82 -18.92 13.76
N THR A 24 -11.04 -17.63 13.48
CA THR A 24 -11.81 -17.15 12.31
C THR A 24 -11.22 -17.65 11.00
N ARG A 25 -9.89 -17.82 10.94
CA ARG A 25 -9.19 -18.32 9.75
C ARG A 25 -9.05 -19.83 9.69
N GLY A 26 -9.47 -20.57 10.72
CA GLY A 26 -9.29 -22.02 10.79
C GLY A 26 -7.82 -22.44 10.86
N MET A 27 -6.97 -21.63 11.49
CA MET A 27 -5.52 -21.84 11.56
C MET A 27 -5.03 -22.06 13.00
N ALA A 28 -3.82 -22.60 13.13
CA ALA A 28 -2.99 -22.49 14.32
C ALA A 28 -1.66 -21.83 13.92
N MET A 29 -1.00 -21.14 14.85
CA MET A 29 0.28 -20.48 14.58
C MET A 29 1.41 -21.27 15.23
N LEU A 30 2.45 -21.55 14.45
CA LEU A 30 3.72 -22.09 14.96
C LEU A 30 4.68 -20.91 15.20
N LEU A 31 5.02 -20.65 16.45
CA LEU A 31 6.06 -19.70 16.82
C LEU A 31 7.37 -20.45 16.96
N ALA A 32 8.30 -20.22 16.03
CA ALA A 32 9.68 -20.65 16.16
C ALA A 32 10.44 -19.59 16.96
N ILE A 33 11.10 -20.01 18.04
CA ILE A 33 11.91 -19.19 18.91
C ILE A 33 13.36 -19.63 18.67
N GLN A 34 14.21 -18.65 18.35
CA GLN A 34 15.65 -18.81 18.32
C GLN A 34 16.25 -17.71 19.18
N ILE A 35 17.00 -18.09 20.21
CA ILE A 35 17.75 -17.17 21.05
C ILE A 35 19.20 -17.56 20.95
N ASP A 36 19.98 -16.73 20.25
CA ASP A 36 21.43 -16.86 20.20
C ASP A 36 22.06 -15.92 21.24
N GLN A 37 23.07 -16.42 21.94
CA GLN A 37 23.88 -15.63 22.86
C GLN A 37 25.35 -15.95 22.66
N ASP A 38 26.13 -14.92 22.34
CA ASP A 38 27.58 -15.00 22.26
C ASP A 38 28.21 -14.83 23.64
N HIS A 39 29.22 -15.65 23.94
CA HIS A 39 30.00 -15.64 25.17
C HIS A 39 31.44 -15.27 24.87
N THR A 40 31.68 -13.98 24.59
CA THR A 40 32.98 -13.45 24.15
C THR A 40 34.13 -13.65 25.14
N GLU A 41 33.82 -13.89 26.42
CA GLU A 41 34.81 -14.09 27.50
C GLU A 41 35.02 -15.56 27.86
N ALA A 42 34.21 -16.47 27.31
CA ALA A 42 34.32 -17.89 27.61
C ALA A 42 35.57 -18.50 26.94
N PRO A 43 36.24 -19.47 27.59
CA PRO A 43 37.29 -20.26 26.94
C PRO A 43 36.69 -21.10 25.79
N SER A 44 37.57 -21.65 24.94
CA SER A 44 37.16 -22.65 23.94
C SER A 44 36.44 -23.80 24.65
N VAL A 45 35.18 -24.03 24.29
CA VAL A 45 34.37 -25.15 24.80
C VAL A 45 34.28 -26.24 23.74
N THR A 46 34.12 -27.49 24.18
CA THR A 46 33.81 -28.60 23.28
C THR A 46 32.37 -28.49 22.80
N THR A 47 32.13 -28.81 21.53
CA THR A 47 30.79 -28.91 20.98
C THR A 47 30.03 -30.05 21.63
N GLU A 48 28.89 -29.74 22.23
CA GLU A 48 27.95 -30.73 22.76
C GLU A 48 26.54 -30.38 22.32
N GLU A 49 25.89 -31.32 21.63
CA GLU A 49 24.47 -31.24 21.28
C GLU A 49 23.65 -31.86 22.41
N HIS A 50 22.96 -31.01 23.17
CA HIS A 50 22.00 -31.47 24.17
C HIS A 50 20.60 -31.27 23.64
N THR A 51 19.93 -32.37 23.29
CA THR A 51 18.51 -32.37 22.91
C THR A 51 17.66 -32.60 24.15
N MET A 52 16.97 -31.57 24.63
CA MET A 52 15.87 -31.74 25.59
C MET A 52 14.56 -31.76 24.81
N ARG A 53 13.84 -32.88 24.84
CA ARG A 53 12.53 -33.02 24.18
C ARG A 53 11.46 -33.36 25.21
N CYS A 54 10.43 -32.54 25.28
CA CYS A 54 9.22 -32.80 26.05
C CYS A 54 7.97 -32.56 25.19
N ASP A 55 6.78 -32.75 25.76
CA ASP A 55 5.50 -32.67 25.06
C ASP A 55 5.21 -31.29 24.44
N TRP A 56 5.89 -30.23 24.91
CA TRP A 56 5.61 -28.85 24.52
C TRP A 56 6.85 -28.04 24.10
N ALA A 57 8.05 -28.63 24.12
CA ALA A 57 9.28 -27.97 23.68
C ALA A 57 10.36 -28.98 23.25
N SER A 58 11.17 -28.58 22.28
CA SER A 58 12.49 -29.15 22.00
C SER A 58 13.52 -28.04 22.15
N MET A 59 14.54 -28.25 22.98
CA MET A 59 15.68 -27.36 23.12
C MET A 59 16.92 -28.09 22.62
N GLU A 60 17.68 -27.42 21.79
CA GLU A 60 18.96 -27.89 21.25
C GLU A 60 20.02 -26.87 21.59
N PHE A 61 21.07 -27.30 22.29
CA PHE A 61 22.27 -26.50 22.46
C PHE A 61 23.23 -26.83 21.34
N GLN A 62 23.61 -25.83 20.55
CA GLN A 62 24.66 -25.96 19.55
C GLN A 62 25.73 -24.92 19.84
N THR A 63 26.99 -25.32 19.73
CA THR A 63 28.12 -24.40 19.65
C THR A 63 28.62 -24.44 18.21
N TYR A 64 28.54 -23.33 17.50
CA TYR A 64 28.99 -23.24 16.11
C TYR A 64 30.24 -22.37 16.01
N ASP A 65 31.13 -22.75 15.08
CA ASP A 65 32.25 -21.91 14.66
C ASP A 65 31.72 -20.91 13.62
N TYR A 66 31.61 -19.64 13.99
CA TYR A 66 31.30 -18.59 13.02
C TYR A 66 32.60 -18.29 12.27
N ASP A 67 32.74 -18.83 11.05
CA ASP A 67 33.90 -18.65 10.18
C ASP A 67 34.10 -17.18 9.68
N GLY A 68 33.42 -16.21 10.31
CA GLY A 68 33.30 -14.83 9.87
C GLY A 68 33.75 -13.75 10.85
N ASP A 69 33.86 -14.01 12.17
CA ASP A 69 34.22 -12.96 13.11
C ASP A 69 35.20 -13.44 14.19
N ARG A 70 36.48 -13.37 13.83
CA ARG A 70 37.57 -13.43 14.81
C ARG A 70 37.53 -12.19 15.69
N ALA A 71 36.77 -12.20 16.78
CA ALA A 71 37.03 -11.29 17.89
C ALA A 71 38.43 -11.57 18.47
N ARG A 72 39.44 -10.81 18.03
CA ARG A 72 40.85 -10.95 18.45
C ARG A 72 41.44 -12.37 18.26
N GLY A 73 41.01 -13.09 17.21
CA GLY A 73 41.59 -14.39 16.84
C GLY A 73 41.31 -15.55 17.80
N LYS A 74 40.26 -15.45 18.63
CA LYS A 74 39.79 -16.56 19.48
C LYS A 74 38.46 -17.12 18.97
N LEU A 75 38.26 -18.42 19.15
CA LEU A 75 36.97 -19.08 19.00
C LEU A 75 35.98 -18.45 19.99
N LEU A 76 34.82 -18.02 19.48
CA LEU A 76 33.73 -17.52 20.30
C LEU A 76 32.85 -18.70 20.69
N ALA A 77 32.62 -18.90 21.98
CA ALA A 77 31.58 -19.80 22.42
C ALA A 77 30.23 -19.09 22.24
N ALA A 78 29.28 -19.74 21.57
CA ALA A 78 27.91 -19.28 21.50
C ALA A 78 26.99 -20.36 22.07
N SER A 79 25.88 -19.94 22.66
CA SER A 79 24.78 -20.82 23.03
C SER A 79 23.54 -20.41 22.26
N SER A 80 22.86 -21.39 21.67
CA SER A 80 21.54 -21.16 21.09
C SER A 80 20.47 -21.95 21.78
N LEU A 81 19.27 -21.36 21.83
CA LEU A 81 18.05 -21.97 22.27
C LEU A 81 17.05 -21.92 21.12
N HIS A 82 16.82 -23.08 20.50
CA HIS A 82 15.71 -23.29 19.58
C HIS A 82 14.49 -23.77 20.35
N GLY A 83 13.31 -23.32 19.96
CA GLY A 83 12.04 -23.75 20.52
C GLY A 83 10.91 -23.59 19.51
N GLN A 84 9.89 -24.42 19.63
CA GLN A 84 8.67 -24.29 18.85
C GLN A 84 7.48 -24.29 19.80
N TYR A 85 6.59 -23.32 19.63
CA TYR A 85 5.38 -23.20 20.42
C TYR A 85 4.16 -23.08 19.50
N VAL A 86 3.16 -23.93 19.70
CA VAL A 86 1.91 -23.88 18.93
C VAL A 86 0.90 -23.01 19.67
N ILE A 87 0.55 -21.88 19.08
CA ILE A 87 -0.53 -21.02 19.53
C ILE A 87 -1.82 -21.53 18.90
N LEU A 88 -2.66 -22.16 19.73
CA LEU A 88 -3.96 -22.67 19.31
C LEU A 88 -5.02 -21.56 19.19
N PRO A 89 -5.97 -21.68 18.24
CA PRO A 89 -7.09 -20.78 18.13
C PRO A 89 -8.00 -20.82 19.37
N ALA A 90 -8.75 -19.75 19.62
CA ALA A 90 -9.73 -19.69 20.71
C ALA A 90 -11.06 -19.12 20.20
N LYS A 91 -12.08 -19.99 20.14
CA LYS A 91 -13.41 -19.65 19.60
C LYS A 91 -14.08 -18.46 20.29
N ASN A 92 -14.01 -18.43 21.62
CA ASN A 92 -14.68 -17.40 22.43
C ASN A 92 -13.71 -16.30 22.92
N ALA A 93 -12.50 -16.24 22.37
CA ALA A 93 -11.59 -15.15 22.73
C ALA A 93 -12.15 -13.83 22.17
N PRO A 94 -12.10 -12.73 22.93
CA PRO A 94 -12.49 -11.43 22.42
C PRO A 94 -11.59 -11.06 21.25
N GLY A 95 -12.19 -10.92 20.08
CA GLY A 95 -11.58 -10.30 18.92
C GLY A 95 -11.63 -8.78 19.03
N PRO A 96 -10.88 -8.06 18.18
CA PRO A 96 -11.14 -6.64 17.99
C PRO A 96 -12.60 -6.42 17.60
N ALA A 97 -13.24 -5.34 18.07
CA ALA A 97 -14.68 -5.11 17.84
C ALA A 97 -15.09 -5.08 16.35
N TRP A 98 -14.14 -4.80 15.45
CA TRP A 98 -14.29 -4.76 14.00
C TRP A 98 -14.10 -6.13 13.31
N CYS A 99 -13.87 -7.20 14.07
CA CYS A 99 -13.76 -8.60 13.62
C CYS A 99 -14.97 -9.45 14.02
N SER A 100 -16.09 -8.84 14.43
CA SER A 100 -17.27 -9.60 14.86
C SER A 100 -18.06 -10.14 13.66
N ASP A 101 -18.38 -11.44 13.71
CA ASP A 101 -19.33 -12.10 12.80
C ASP A 101 -20.78 -12.04 13.34
N GLU A 102 -21.02 -11.30 14.43
CA GLU A 102 -22.37 -11.17 14.99
C GLU A 102 -23.29 -10.42 14.04
N GLU A 103 -24.43 -11.03 13.70
CA GLU A 103 -25.46 -10.34 12.93
C GLU A 103 -26.00 -9.16 13.76
N PRO A 104 -25.97 -7.95 13.20
CA PRO A 104 -26.54 -6.76 13.84
C PRO A 104 -28.03 -6.94 14.14
N ALA A 105 -28.45 -6.57 15.35
CA ALA A 105 -29.85 -6.61 15.74
C ALA A 105 -30.70 -5.57 14.96
N ASP A 106 -30.13 -4.38 14.69
CA ASP A 106 -30.78 -3.26 14.02
C ASP A 106 -29.90 -2.68 12.92
N TYR A 107 -30.40 -2.59 11.69
CA TYR A 107 -29.70 -1.98 10.55
C TYR A 107 -30.06 -0.49 10.43
N PRO A 108 -29.09 0.43 10.29
CA PRO A 108 -29.42 1.82 10.00
C PRO A 108 -29.96 1.94 8.57
N ALA A 109 -31.03 2.71 8.39
CA ALA A 109 -31.55 3.02 7.06
C ALA A 109 -30.63 4.02 6.34
N PHE A 110 -30.30 3.82 5.07
CA PHE A 110 -29.51 4.71 4.22
C PHE A 110 -30.38 5.34 3.13
N ILE A 111 -30.09 6.59 2.78
CA ILE A 111 -30.67 7.31 1.66
C ILE A 111 -30.14 6.70 0.37
N TYR A 112 -31.02 6.19 -0.49
CA TYR A 112 -30.65 5.61 -1.79
C TYR A 112 -31.17 6.44 -2.97
N ASP A 113 -32.21 7.25 -2.77
CA ASP A 113 -32.81 8.08 -3.81
C ASP A 113 -33.55 9.29 -3.21
N THR A 114 -34.10 10.15 -4.08
CA THR A 114 -34.95 11.29 -3.72
C THR A 114 -36.33 11.09 -4.33
N ASP A 115 -37.38 11.25 -3.51
CA ASP A 115 -38.76 11.15 -3.97
C ASP A 115 -39.10 12.28 -4.95
N ALA A 116 -39.51 11.91 -6.17
CA ALA A 116 -39.76 12.87 -7.25
C ALA A 116 -40.94 13.83 -6.97
N SER A 117 -41.85 13.49 -6.07
CA SER A 117 -43.05 14.27 -5.78
C SER A 117 -42.88 15.23 -4.59
N THR A 118 -42.13 14.78 -3.57
CA THR A 118 -41.93 15.52 -2.31
C THR A 118 -40.55 16.15 -2.20
N GLY A 119 -39.57 15.69 -2.98
CA GLY A 119 -38.16 16.07 -2.84
C GLY A 119 -37.50 15.51 -1.56
N GLY A 120 -38.19 14.66 -0.80
CA GLY A 120 -37.68 14.05 0.42
C GLY A 120 -36.76 12.85 0.14
N PRO A 121 -35.89 12.47 1.09
CA PRO A 121 -35.02 11.32 0.92
C PRO A 121 -35.80 10.00 1.00
N LEU A 122 -35.52 9.08 0.08
CA LEU A 122 -35.97 7.69 0.15
C LEU A 122 -34.90 6.85 0.85
N THR A 123 -35.28 6.10 1.88
CA THR A 123 -34.35 5.33 2.72
C THR A 123 -34.60 3.83 2.68
N VAL A 124 -33.56 3.04 2.89
CA VAL A 124 -33.60 1.56 2.91
C VAL A 124 -32.60 1.00 3.93
N GLU A 125 -32.99 -0.05 4.64
CA GLU A 125 -32.06 -0.84 5.46
C GLU A 125 -31.28 -1.83 4.56
N PRO A 126 -29.95 -1.88 4.64
CA PRO A 126 -29.15 -2.75 3.78
C PRO A 126 -29.25 -4.19 4.30
N SER A 127 -30.28 -4.91 3.87
CA SER A 127 -30.52 -6.32 4.19
C SER A 127 -30.35 -7.19 2.95
N LEU A 128 -29.90 -8.44 3.15
CA LEU A 128 -29.83 -9.46 2.10
C LEU A 128 -31.22 -9.82 1.53
N ALA A 129 -32.30 -9.46 2.23
CA ALA A 129 -33.68 -9.63 1.77
C ALA A 129 -34.10 -8.64 0.67
N ASN A 130 -33.27 -7.65 0.34
CA ASN A 130 -33.53 -6.63 -0.69
C ASN A 130 -33.42 -7.23 -2.10
N VAL A 131 -34.32 -8.13 -2.50
CA VAL A 131 -34.23 -8.85 -3.79
C VAL A 131 -34.80 -8.07 -4.96
N GLY A 132 -35.70 -7.10 -4.73
CA GLY A 132 -36.20 -6.16 -5.74
C GLY A 132 -36.81 -6.78 -7.01
N THR A 133 -37.08 -8.09 -7.03
CA THR A 133 -37.41 -8.85 -8.26
C THR A 133 -38.72 -9.63 -8.19
N ASP A 134 -39.49 -9.51 -7.12
CA ASP A 134 -40.72 -10.31 -6.92
C ASP A 134 -41.83 -9.60 -6.11
N GLY A 135 -41.78 -8.28 -5.98
CA GLY A 135 -42.76 -7.52 -5.19
C GLY A 135 -42.39 -7.35 -3.72
N SER A 136 -41.16 -7.70 -3.31
CA SER A 136 -40.58 -7.29 -2.02
C SER A 136 -40.59 -5.76 -1.85
N PRO A 137 -40.98 -5.20 -0.69
CA PRO A 137 -40.88 -3.76 -0.45
C PRO A 137 -39.41 -3.35 -0.36
N GLY A 138 -38.94 -2.57 -1.34
CA GLY A 138 -37.62 -1.93 -1.29
C GLY A 138 -36.79 -2.06 -2.57
N PRO A 139 -35.71 -1.26 -2.69
CA PRO A 139 -34.81 -1.29 -3.84
C PRO A 139 -33.99 -2.59 -3.90
N HIS A 140 -33.58 -3.01 -5.09
CA HIS A 140 -32.76 -4.21 -5.30
C HIS A 140 -31.41 -4.09 -4.57
N PHE A 141 -30.80 -5.20 -4.14
CA PHE A 141 -29.51 -5.23 -3.44
C PHE A 141 -28.31 -4.67 -4.25
N TRP A 142 -28.50 -4.42 -5.55
CA TRP A 142 -27.53 -3.76 -6.44
C TRP A 142 -27.78 -2.24 -6.53
N THR A 143 -28.71 -1.71 -5.75
CA THR A 143 -28.96 -0.28 -5.70
C THR A 143 -27.76 0.39 -5.07
N ARG A 144 -27.31 1.47 -5.70
CA ARG A 144 -26.17 2.26 -5.21
C ARG A 144 -26.66 3.22 -4.14
N VAL A 145 -25.85 3.33 -3.11
CA VAL A 145 -25.95 4.34 -2.06
C VAL A 145 -24.72 5.23 -2.18
N TYR A 146 -24.94 6.54 -2.01
CA TYR A 146 -23.92 7.54 -2.22
C TYR A 146 -23.46 8.15 -0.91
N PHE A 147 -22.16 8.46 -0.87
CA PHE A 147 -21.50 9.03 0.29
C PHE A 147 -20.57 10.16 -0.15
N GLN A 148 -20.41 11.15 0.73
CA GLN A 148 -19.41 12.19 0.55
C GLN A 148 -17.99 11.57 0.49
N PRO A 149 -17.05 12.13 -0.31
CA PRO A 149 -15.67 11.63 -0.41
C PRO A 149 -14.97 11.44 0.94
N GLN A 150 -15.27 12.31 1.91
CA GLN A 150 -14.70 12.34 3.26
C GLN A 150 -14.98 11.08 4.07
N VAL A 151 -15.92 10.23 3.65
CA VAL A 151 -16.12 8.91 4.26
C VAL A 151 -14.84 8.06 4.22
N LEU A 152 -13.95 8.33 3.25
CA LEU A 152 -12.69 7.62 3.09
C LEU A 152 -11.59 8.10 4.04
N ASP A 153 -11.67 9.32 4.58
CA ASP A 153 -10.58 9.96 5.34
C ASP A 153 -10.15 9.11 6.54
N ARG A 154 -11.12 8.58 7.30
CA ARG A 154 -10.87 7.67 8.43
C ARG A 154 -10.01 6.46 8.07
N TYR A 155 -10.19 5.90 6.87
CA TYR A 155 -9.44 4.74 6.42
C TYR A 155 -8.06 5.12 5.90
N LEU A 156 -7.95 6.29 5.26
CA LEU A 156 -6.71 6.84 4.73
C LEU A 156 -5.76 7.27 5.86
N ASP A 157 -6.29 7.74 6.99
CA ASP A 157 -5.54 8.17 8.18
C ASP A 157 -4.93 7.02 9.00
N GLU A 158 -5.40 5.78 8.79
CA GLU A 158 -4.89 4.57 9.46
C GLU A 158 -4.22 3.59 8.45
N PRO A 159 -3.13 4.00 7.74
CA PRO A 159 -2.55 3.24 6.62
C PRO A 159 -1.94 1.89 7.01
N ARG A 160 -1.59 1.69 8.28
CA ARG A 160 -1.12 0.40 8.79
C ARG A 160 -2.24 -0.63 8.97
N ARG A 161 -3.49 -0.18 8.95
CA ARG A 161 -4.67 -1.00 9.20
C ARG A 161 -5.52 -1.16 7.95
N TYR A 162 -5.70 -0.09 7.20
CA TYR A 162 -6.52 -0.09 5.99
C TYR A 162 -5.70 0.10 4.73
N THR A 163 -6.15 -0.54 3.66
CA THR A 163 -5.71 -0.24 2.30
C THR A 163 -6.92 0.25 1.52
N VAL A 164 -6.80 1.45 0.94
CA VAL A 164 -7.84 2.04 0.09
C VAL A 164 -7.32 2.09 -1.34
N THR A 165 -8.08 1.51 -2.25
CA THR A 165 -7.83 1.49 -3.69
C THR A 165 -8.95 2.23 -4.41
N ALA A 166 -8.87 2.37 -5.74
CA ALA A 166 -9.95 3.00 -6.50
C ALA A 166 -11.30 2.26 -6.38
N SER A 167 -11.27 0.94 -6.11
CA SER A 167 -12.47 0.10 -6.11
C SER A 167 -12.75 -0.65 -4.80
N ARG A 168 -11.89 -0.52 -3.79
CA ARG A 168 -12.02 -1.32 -2.58
C ARG A 168 -11.34 -0.68 -1.37
N ILE A 169 -11.97 -0.86 -0.21
CA ILE A 169 -11.34 -0.69 1.11
C ILE A 169 -11.12 -2.09 1.68
N THR A 170 -9.94 -2.36 2.23
CA THR A 170 -9.64 -3.60 2.94
C THR A 170 -9.04 -3.29 4.30
N CYS A 171 -9.43 -4.06 5.32
CA CYS A 171 -8.88 -3.99 6.67
C CYS A 171 -8.12 -5.28 6.99
N LEU A 172 -6.80 -5.28 6.90
CA LEU A 172 -5.90 -6.41 7.25
C LEU A 172 -6.40 -7.81 6.80
N ASN A 173 -7.09 -7.90 5.65
CA ASN A 173 -7.75 -9.11 5.14
C ASN A 173 -8.84 -9.73 6.04
N VAL A 174 -9.35 -8.99 7.03
CA VAL A 174 -10.49 -9.37 7.88
C VAL A 174 -11.79 -9.07 7.18
N TRP A 175 -11.95 -7.84 6.70
CA TRP A 175 -13.10 -7.44 5.90
C TRP A 175 -12.66 -6.53 4.76
N GLY A 176 -13.54 -6.37 3.78
CA GLY A 176 -13.37 -5.37 2.75
C GLY A 176 -14.69 -4.96 2.14
N LEU A 177 -14.74 -3.74 1.64
CA LEU A 177 -15.92 -3.11 1.07
C LEU A 177 -15.61 -2.71 -0.37
N SER A 178 -16.44 -3.14 -1.32
CA SER A 178 -16.34 -2.62 -2.68
C SER A 178 -16.85 -1.19 -2.73
N ILE A 179 -16.10 -0.33 -3.40
CA ILE A 179 -16.45 1.07 -3.60
C ILE A 179 -16.35 1.42 -5.09
N GLY A 180 -17.11 2.42 -5.51
CA GLY A 180 -16.96 3.10 -6.80
C GLY A 180 -16.88 4.60 -6.61
N ARG A 181 -16.67 5.33 -7.70
CA ARG A 181 -16.75 6.80 -7.72
C ARG A 181 -17.59 7.25 -8.89
N SER A 182 -18.61 8.03 -8.59
CA SER A 182 -19.44 8.71 -9.58
C SER A 182 -18.67 9.88 -10.22
N SER A 183 -19.16 10.35 -11.37
CA SER A 183 -18.50 11.43 -12.12
C SER A 183 -18.45 12.79 -11.39
N ASP A 184 -19.31 12.99 -10.40
CA ASP A 184 -19.33 14.16 -9.52
C ASP A 184 -18.57 13.92 -8.19
N GLY A 185 -17.90 12.78 -8.08
CA GLY A 185 -16.95 12.49 -7.01
C GLY A 185 -17.54 11.79 -5.78
N LEU A 186 -18.85 11.50 -5.74
CA LEU A 186 -19.44 10.74 -4.63
C LEU A 186 -18.94 9.29 -4.63
N VAL A 187 -18.72 8.75 -3.43
CA VAL A 187 -18.36 7.35 -3.22
C VAL A 187 -19.61 6.48 -3.33
N GLU A 188 -19.52 5.42 -4.13
CA GLU A 188 -20.63 4.50 -4.42
C GLU A 188 -20.45 3.17 -3.71
N VAL A 189 -21.45 2.74 -2.96
CA VAL A 189 -21.49 1.39 -2.37
C VAL A 189 -22.82 0.74 -2.73
N ASP A 190 -22.79 -0.54 -3.08
CA ASP A 190 -24.02 -1.27 -3.39
C ASP A 190 -24.65 -1.73 -2.07
N LEU A 191 -25.98 -1.78 -1.99
CA LEU A 191 -26.69 -2.18 -0.76
C LEU A 191 -26.21 -3.55 -0.22
N TYR A 192 -25.89 -4.48 -1.12
CA TYR A 192 -25.31 -5.78 -0.78
C TYR A 192 -23.95 -5.67 -0.06
N ASP A 193 -23.09 -4.74 -0.48
CA ASP A 193 -21.79 -4.55 0.17
C ASP A 193 -21.97 -3.88 1.53
N LEU A 194 -22.89 -2.91 1.64
CA LEU A 194 -23.26 -2.29 2.92
C LEU A 194 -23.84 -3.29 3.92
N SER A 195 -24.64 -4.25 3.46
CA SER A 195 -25.23 -5.28 4.33
C SER A 195 -24.19 -6.22 4.93
N ARG A 196 -22.99 -6.26 4.34
CA ARG A 196 -21.85 -7.08 4.79
C ARG A 196 -20.79 -6.29 5.55
N MET A 197 -20.98 -4.99 5.68
CA MET A 197 -20.05 -4.12 6.38
C MET A 197 -20.13 -4.37 7.90
N PRO A 198 -18.98 -4.41 8.62
CA PRO A 198 -19.00 -4.61 10.06
C PRO A 198 -19.81 -3.53 10.79
N THR A 199 -20.61 -3.94 11.78
CA THR A 199 -21.49 -3.07 12.58
C THR A 199 -20.81 -1.80 13.10
N PRO A 200 -19.55 -1.81 13.60
CA PRO A 200 -18.88 -0.60 14.07
C PRO A 200 -18.62 0.47 13.00
N GLU A 201 -18.66 0.10 11.72
CA GLU A 201 -18.43 1.04 10.60
C GLU A 201 -19.71 1.80 10.22
N TRP A 202 -20.89 1.26 10.52
CA TRP A 202 -22.15 1.80 10.03
C TRP A 202 -22.45 3.24 10.45
N SER A 203 -22.14 3.62 11.69
CA SER A 203 -22.39 4.99 12.17
C SER A 203 -21.58 6.02 11.38
N HIS A 204 -20.33 5.67 11.04
CA HIS A 204 -19.44 6.48 10.21
C HIS A 204 -19.97 6.62 8.79
N TRP A 205 -20.32 5.52 8.14
CA TRP A 205 -20.89 5.59 6.79
C TRP A 205 -22.21 6.35 6.78
N LYS A 206 -23.06 6.15 7.78
CA LYS A 206 -24.35 6.83 7.89
C LYS A 206 -24.20 8.34 8.02
N SER A 207 -23.18 8.85 8.72
CA SER A 207 -22.96 10.29 8.84
C SER A 207 -22.50 10.96 7.54
N HIS A 208 -21.97 10.18 6.58
CA HIS A 208 -21.54 10.68 5.26
C HIS A 208 -22.52 10.37 4.13
N ASN A 209 -23.63 9.70 4.41
CA ASN A 209 -24.62 9.31 3.42
C ASN A 209 -25.39 10.53 2.88
N VAL A 210 -25.44 10.65 1.56
CA VAL A 210 -26.09 11.75 0.84
C VAL A 210 -27.01 11.19 -0.25
N PRO A 211 -28.05 11.94 -0.66
CA PRO A 211 -28.85 11.56 -1.83
C PRO A 211 -27.99 11.60 -3.11
N PRO A 212 -28.39 10.85 -4.15
CA PRO A 212 -27.74 10.95 -5.45
C PRO A 212 -27.82 12.38 -6.00
N SER A 213 -26.69 12.92 -6.48
CA SER A 213 -26.60 14.27 -7.08
C SER A 213 -26.78 14.28 -8.60
N GLY A 214 -26.97 13.12 -9.23
CA GLY A 214 -27.17 12.97 -10.68
C GLY A 214 -25.90 12.72 -11.49
N GLY A 215 -24.74 12.59 -10.85
CA GLY A 215 -23.50 12.14 -11.50
C GLY A 215 -23.64 10.77 -12.16
N GLN A 216 -22.87 10.56 -13.23
CA GLN A 216 -22.82 9.27 -13.91
C GLN A 216 -22.14 8.24 -13.00
N PRO A 217 -22.76 7.06 -12.81
CA PRO A 217 -22.16 6.07 -11.94
C PRO A 217 -20.89 5.44 -12.49
N ASP A 218 -20.07 4.82 -11.62
CA ASP A 218 -18.87 4.08 -12.05
C ASP A 218 -19.27 2.89 -12.96
N SER A 219 -19.06 3.06 -14.27
CA SER A 219 -19.34 2.03 -15.27
C SER A 219 -18.41 0.83 -15.13
N GLY A 220 -17.16 1.05 -14.72
CA GLY A 220 -16.18 0.00 -14.49
C GLY A 220 -16.58 -0.90 -13.33
N LYS A 221 -17.08 -0.33 -12.21
CA LYS A 221 -17.61 -1.10 -11.09
C LYS A 221 -18.75 -2.00 -11.54
N ARG A 222 -19.74 -1.44 -12.25
CA ARG A 222 -20.88 -2.19 -12.81
C ARG A 222 -20.40 -3.35 -13.67
N ASP A 223 -19.47 -3.10 -14.58
CA ASP A 223 -19.03 -4.10 -15.55
C ASP A 223 -18.23 -5.23 -14.87
N ARG A 224 -17.38 -4.91 -13.89
CA ARG A 224 -16.63 -5.90 -13.11
C ARG A 224 -17.53 -6.76 -12.23
N GLU A 225 -18.45 -6.13 -11.49
CA GLU A 225 -19.14 -6.80 -10.38
C GLU A 225 -20.49 -7.38 -10.77
N ARG A 226 -21.18 -6.76 -11.73
CA ARG A 226 -22.52 -7.19 -12.13
C ARG A 226 -22.52 -7.98 -13.44
N LEU A 227 -21.61 -7.64 -14.35
CA LEU A 227 -21.54 -8.26 -15.68
C LEU A 227 -20.38 -9.25 -15.81
N ASN A 228 -19.54 -9.40 -14.79
CA ASN A 228 -18.33 -10.25 -14.80
C ASN A 228 -17.44 -10.01 -16.03
N ARG A 229 -17.31 -8.74 -16.46
CA ARG A 229 -16.47 -8.35 -17.59
C ARG A 229 -15.12 -7.84 -17.10
N ILE A 230 -14.09 -8.12 -17.88
CA ILE A 230 -12.81 -7.43 -17.72
C ILE A 230 -13.07 -5.96 -18.08
N ALA A 231 -12.99 -5.08 -17.09
CA ALA A 231 -13.14 -3.66 -17.26
C ALA A 231 -12.05 -2.92 -16.48
N SER A 232 -11.54 -1.84 -17.07
CA SER A 232 -10.55 -0.98 -16.41
C SER A 232 -11.13 -0.44 -15.10
N SER A 233 -10.38 -0.61 -14.01
CA SER A 233 -10.52 0.24 -12.83
C SER A 233 -9.45 1.32 -12.97
N PRO A 234 -9.80 2.62 -12.97
CA PRO A 234 -8.80 3.68 -12.99
C PRO A 234 -8.09 3.72 -11.63
N ASP A 235 -7.21 2.75 -11.38
CA ASP A 235 -6.29 2.71 -10.25
C ASP A 235 -4.87 2.99 -10.75
N THR A 236 -4.66 4.24 -11.13
CA THR A 236 -3.39 4.72 -11.68
C THR A 236 -2.24 4.55 -10.69
N VAL A 237 -2.52 4.50 -9.38
CA VAL A 237 -1.49 4.21 -8.37
C VAL A 237 -1.05 2.74 -8.43
N ARG A 238 -1.98 1.80 -8.55
CA ARG A 238 -1.64 0.39 -8.76
C ARG A 238 -0.87 0.17 -10.05
N ASP A 239 -1.29 0.83 -11.13
CA ASP A 239 -0.62 0.73 -12.42
C ASP A 239 0.80 1.32 -12.33
N LEU A 240 0.98 2.43 -11.61
CA LEU A 240 2.28 3.02 -11.30
C LEU A 240 3.17 2.06 -10.49
N ARG A 241 2.64 1.41 -9.43
CA ARG A 241 3.39 0.40 -8.66
C ARG A 241 3.86 -0.75 -9.56
N THR A 242 3.01 -1.17 -10.48
CA THR A 242 3.33 -2.23 -11.44
C THR A 242 4.42 -1.78 -12.41
N ALA A 243 4.36 -0.54 -12.91
CA ALA A 243 5.39 0.02 -13.78
C ALA A 243 6.76 0.11 -13.09
N VAL A 244 6.81 0.55 -11.82
CA VAL A 244 8.06 0.57 -11.02
C VAL A 244 8.63 -0.83 -10.86
N ALA A 245 7.78 -1.82 -10.52
CA ALA A 245 8.21 -3.20 -10.37
C ALA A 245 8.77 -3.78 -11.68
N ARG A 246 8.10 -3.53 -12.82
CA ARG A 246 8.57 -3.96 -14.14
C ARG A 246 9.91 -3.36 -14.52
N ALA A 247 10.10 -2.06 -14.27
CA ALA A 247 11.36 -1.39 -14.55
C ALA A 247 12.51 -1.93 -13.67
N ASN A 248 12.24 -2.20 -12.40
CA ASN A 248 13.19 -2.86 -11.50
C ASN A 248 13.51 -4.29 -11.94
N ASP A 249 12.52 -5.06 -12.37
CA ASP A 249 12.73 -6.42 -12.89
C ASP A 249 13.55 -6.43 -14.19
N ALA A 250 13.30 -5.48 -15.09
CA ALA A 250 14.09 -5.31 -16.31
C ALA A 250 15.54 -4.97 -15.97
N ALA A 251 15.78 -4.05 -15.03
CA ALA A 251 17.10 -3.74 -14.53
C ALA A 251 17.77 -4.97 -13.87
N GLN A 252 17.04 -5.70 -13.04
CA GLN A 252 17.54 -6.91 -12.40
C GLN A 252 17.99 -7.95 -13.44
N ARG A 253 17.25 -8.12 -14.55
CA ARG A 253 17.65 -9.03 -15.64
C ARG A 253 18.84 -8.51 -16.45
N HIS A 254 18.87 -7.21 -16.74
CA HIS A 254 19.93 -6.60 -17.55
C HIS A 254 21.29 -6.59 -16.87
N GLN A 255 21.31 -6.30 -15.56
CA GLN A 255 22.54 -5.94 -14.84
C GLN A 255 22.65 -6.55 -13.44
N ASN A 256 21.74 -7.45 -13.05
CA ASN A 256 21.72 -8.11 -11.74
C ASN A 256 21.45 -7.20 -10.53
N TRP A 257 20.89 -6.01 -10.74
CA TRP A 257 20.43 -5.13 -9.66
C TRP A 257 19.27 -4.21 -10.08
N PRO A 258 18.38 -3.83 -9.13
CA PRO A 258 17.22 -2.97 -9.41
C PRO A 258 17.59 -1.48 -9.47
N LEU A 259 16.93 -0.69 -10.33
CA LEU A 259 17.17 0.77 -10.42
C LEU A 259 16.82 1.53 -9.14
N TRP A 260 15.70 1.17 -8.51
CA TRP A 260 15.25 1.73 -7.23
C TRP A 260 15.53 0.75 -6.10
N ARG A 261 16.15 1.27 -5.03
CA ARG A 261 16.47 0.49 -3.82
C ARG A 261 15.19 0.10 -3.08
N PRO A 262 15.20 -1.01 -2.32
CA PRO A 262 14.13 -1.31 -1.38
C PRO A 262 13.86 -0.11 -0.46
N LEU A 263 12.59 0.22 -0.28
CA LEU A 263 12.18 1.35 0.56
C LEU A 263 12.30 0.95 2.04
N ALA A 264 12.92 1.81 2.84
CA ALA A 264 12.88 1.69 4.30
C ALA A 264 11.58 2.32 4.86
N GLU A 265 11.19 1.92 6.06
CA GLU A 265 10.11 2.59 6.79
C GLU A 265 10.51 4.02 7.17
N PRO A 266 9.59 5.01 7.15
CA PRO A 266 8.14 4.88 6.88
C PRO A 266 7.76 4.94 5.38
N ALA A 267 8.73 5.17 4.47
CA ALA A 267 8.46 5.39 3.05
C ALA A 267 7.84 4.16 2.36
N ALA A 268 8.18 2.94 2.82
CA ALA A 268 7.55 1.71 2.35
C ALA A 268 6.04 1.69 2.64
N THR A 269 5.62 1.98 3.87
CA THR A 269 4.20 2.10 4.23
C THR A 269 3.53 3.22 3.42
N GLU A 270 4.13 4.42 3.36
CA GLU A 270 3.58 5.56 2.59
C GLU A 270 3.36 5.18 1.11
N TRP A 271 4.29 4.44 0.52
CA TRP A 271 4.18 3.98 -0.87
C TRP A 271 3.04 2.97 -1.07
N GLN A 272 2.89 2.04 -0.14
CA GLN A 272 1.84 1.01 -0.19
C GLN A 272 0.44 1.60 0.00
N THR A 273 0.32 2.70 0.75
CA THR A 273 -0.97 3.34 1.04
C THR A 273 -1.23 4.62 0.25
N LEU A 274 -0.31 4.97 -0.65
CA LEU A 274 -0.51 6.05 -1.62
C LEU A 274 -1.86 5.86 -2.34
N HIS A 275 -2.59 6.97 -2.45
CA HIS A 275 -3.88 7.08 -3.10
C HIS A 275 -3.98 8.46 -3.77
N ALA A 276 -4.88 8.59 -4.74
CA ALA A 276 -5.17 9.90 -5.33
C ALA A 276 -5.85 10.81 -4.29
N PRO A 277 -5.58 12.14 -4.30
CA PRO A 277 -6.27 13.09 -3.43
C PRO A 277 -7.80 12.94 -3.50
N VAL A 278 -8.45 12.87 -2.34
CA VAL A 278 -9.92 12.74 -2.22
C VAL A 278 -10.60 14.08 -1.90
N VAL A 279 -9.84 15.05 -1.43
CA VAL A 279 -10.30 16.42 -1.15
C VAL A 279 -9.95 17.32 -2.32
N ASN A 280 -10.90 18.15 -2.75
CA ASN A 280 -10.69 19.14 -3.80
C ASN A 280 -10.02 20.42 -3.26
N ASP A 281 -8.86 20.24 -2.62
CA ASP A 281 -7.98 21.32 -2.15
C ASP A 281 -6.54 21.04 -2.60
N MET A 282 -5.87 22.06 -3.15
CA MET A 282 -4.51 21.89 -3.72
C MET A 282 -3.47 21.42 -2.70
N SER A 283 -3.66 21.67 -1.41
CA SER A 283 -2.80 21.13 -0.36
C SER A 283 -2.85 19.60 -0.28
N ALA A 284 -3.92 18.96 -0.76
CA ALA A 284 -4.04 17.51 -0.79
C ALA A 284 -3.04 16.82 -1.73
N LEU A 285 -2.38 17.57 -2.63
CA LEU A 285 -1.29 17.06 -3.48
C LEU A 285 0.04 16.89 -2.73
N LEU A 286 0.24 17.57 -1.60
CA LEU A 286 1.53 17.64 -0.90
C LEU A 286 2.07 16.27 -0.52
N SER A 287 1.27 15.49 0.23
CA SER A 287 1.67 14.19 0.72
C SER A 287 1.90 13.19 -0.42
N PRO A 288 0.97 13.03 -1.39
CA PRO A 288 1.20 12.15 -2.54
C PRO A 288 2.45 12.49 -3.36
N LEU A 289 2.71 13.77 -3.64
CA LEU A 289 3.89 14.19 -4.40
C LEU A 289 5.20 13.95 -3.63
N LEU A 290 5.18 14.14 -2.30
CA LEU A 290 6.31 13.80 -1.45
C LEU A 290 6.62 12.30 -1.53
N THR A 291 5.61 11.45 -1.34
CA THR A 291 5.77 9.99 -1.42
C THR A 291 6.30 9.58 -2.78
N LEU A 292 5.69 10.07 -3.87
CA LEU A 292 6.16 9.81 -5.24
C LEU A 292 7.62 10.18 -5.42
N THR A 293 8.05 11.32 -4.87
CA THR A 293 9.44 11.77 -5.04
C THR A 293 10.42 10.94 -4.20
N LYS A 294 10.07 10.62 -2.95
CA LYS A 294 10.88 9.72 -2.10
C LYS A 294 11.11 8.38 -2.81
N VAL A 295 10.06 7.84 -3.43
CA VAL A 295 10.10 6.55 -4.11
C VAL A 295 10.84 6.65 -5.44
N LEU A 296 10.46 7.57 -6.32
CA LEU A 296 10.90 7.55 -7.72
C LEU A 296 12.20 8.32 -7.96
N VAL A 297 12.58 9.22 -7.07
CA VAL A 297 13.76 10.08 -7.22
C VAL A 297 14.79 9.78 -6.14
N ASP A 298 14.40 9.84 -4.86
CA ASP A 298 15.35 9.73 -3.74
C ASP A 298 15.83 8.26 -3.55
N SER A 299 15.02 7.27 -3.90
CA SER A 299 15.37 5.85 -3.74
C SER A 299 16.22 5.27 -4.88
N LEU A 300 16.42 6.00 -5.99
CA LEU A 300 17.32 5.60 -7.07
C LEU A 300 18.71 5.21 -6.53
N ASP A 301 19.26 4.10 -7.02
CA ASP A 301 20.58 3.63 -6.61
C ASP A 301 21.69 4.40 -7.33
N GLU A 302 21.95 5.64 -6.90
CA GLU A 302 22.97 6.51 -7.51
C GLU A 302 24.35 5.83 -7.58
N VAL A 303 24.70 5.01 -6.58
CA VAL A 303 26.00 4.35 -6.50
C VAL A 303 26.13 3.31 -7.61
N ARG A 304 25.14 2.42 -7.75
CA ARG A 304 25.17 1.38 -8.78
C ARG A 304 25.00 1.96 -10.18
N ILE A 305 24.12 2.95 -10.35
CA ILE A 305 23.95 3.63 -11.65
C ILE A 305 25.27 4.27 -12.07
N LYS A 306 25.93 5.03 -11.18
CA LYS A 306 27.22 5.67 -11.48
C LYS A 306 28.32 4.67 -11.80
N GLY A 307 28.35 3.52 -11.10
CA GLY A 307 29.32 2.46 -11.36
C GLY A 307 29.09 1.69 -12.67
N ALA A 308 27.88 1.75 -13.24
CA ALA A 308 27.50 1.08 -14.47
C ALA A 308 27.58 1.97 -15.73
N LEU A 309 28.06 3.22 -15.59
CA LEU A 309 28.34 4.12 -16.70
C LEU A 309 29.69 3.78 -17.33
N SER A 310 29.73 3.78 -18.66
CA SER A 310 30.95 3.58 -19.43
C SER A 310 31.86 4.80 -19.35
N THR A 311 31.24 5.99 -19.36
CA THR A 311 31.94 7.26 -19.18
C THR A 311 31.47 7.96 -17.91
N PRO A 312 32.39 8.37 -17.02
CA PRO A 312 31.99 9.14 -15.84
C PRO A 312 31.33 10.46 -16.25
N PRO A 313 30.34 10.95 -15.48
CA PRO A 313 29.67 12.21 -15.79
C PRO A 313 30.67 13.37 -15.82
N THR A 314 30.55 14.24 -16.82
CA THR A 314 31.42 15.43 -16.99
C THR A 314 31.33 16.37 -15.79
N ASP A 315 30.14 16.49 -15.20
CA ASP A 315 29.90 17.23 -13.97
C ASP A 315 29.83 16.24 -12.78
N PRO A 316 30.78 16.28 -11.83
CA PRO A 316 30.77 15.45 -10.63
C PRO A 316 29.54 15.66 -9.73
N SER A 317 28.83 16.78 -9.88
CA SER A 317 27.61 17.10 -9.12
C SER A 317 26.34 16.49 -9.72
N THR A 318 26.44 15.75 -10.83
CA THR A 318 25.33 15.03 -11.46
C THR A 318 24.66 14.08 -10.46
N ARG A 319 23.41 14.37 -10.10
CA ARG A 319 22.56 13.60 -9.16
C ARG A 319 21.77 12.48 -9.85
N SER A 320 21.00 11.72 -9.08
CA SER A 320 20.17 10.57 -9.49
C SER A 320 19.53 10.67 -10.88
N LEU A 321 18.70 11.68 -11.15
CA LEU A 321 18.00 11.80 -12.44
C LEU A 321 18.94 12.11 -13.60
N GLY A 322 20.05 12.82 -13.36
CA GLY A 322 21.08 13.04 -14.37
C GLY A 322 21.85 11.76 -14.67
N LEU A 323 22.20 10.99 -13.64
CA LEU A 323 22.86 9.69 -13.78
C LEU A 323 21.98 8.70 -14.53
N LEU A 324 20.68 8.64 -14.19
CA LEU A 324 19.71 7.80 -14.89
C LEU A 324 19.60 8.17 -16.38
N GLN A 325 19.55 9.46 -16.70
CA GLN A 325 19.48 9.93 -18.08
C GLN A 325 20.72 9.52 -18.90
N LEU A 326 21.93 9.69 -18.35
CA LEU A 326 23.16 9.24 -18.99
C LEU A 326 23.17 7.72 -19.18
N TYR A 327 22.79 6.99 -18.13
CA TYR A 327 22.75 5.54 -18.11
C TYR A 327 21.82 4.96 -19.18
N LEU A 328 20.65 5.56 -19.38
CA LEU A 328 19.70 5.18 -20.44
C LEU A 328 20.23 5.55 -21.83
N THR A 329 20.87 6.71 -21.96
CA THR A 329 21.43 7.18 -23.24
C THR A 329 22.54 6.24 -23.74
N GLU A 330 23.44 5.78 -22.86
CA GLU A 330 24.47 4.78 -23.21
C GLU A 330 23.89 3.46 -23.72
N ARG A 331 22.62 3.17 -23.38
CA ARG A 331 21.89 1.94 -23.76
C ARG A 331 20.92 2.17 -24.92
N GLY A 332 21.07 3.28 -25.65
CA GLY A 332 20.24 3.61 -26.81
C GLY A 332 18.83 4.13 -26.47
N GLY A 333 18.56 4.41 -25.19
CA GLY A 333 17.30 5.00 -24.74
C GLY A 333 17.20 6.49 -25.02
N THR A 334 15.98 7.02 -24.96
CA THR A 334 15.73 8.45 -25.16
C THR A 334 16.05 9.25 -23.88
N PRO A 335 16.80 10.37 -23.97
CA PRO A 335 17.06 11.23 -22.80
C PRO A 335 15.78 11.79 -22.15
N ASP A 336 14.71 11.94 -22.94
CA ASP A 336 13.42 12.46 -22.51
C ASP A 336 12.64 11.51 -21.60
N ALA A 337 13.03 10.22 -21.53
CA ALA A 337 12.39 9.24 -20.65
C ALA A 337 12.42 9.67 -19.16
N VAL A 338 13.39 10.48 -18.75
CA VAL A 338 13.52 10.96 -17.36
C VAL A 338 12.74 12.26 -17.12
N LYS A 339 12.19 12.90 -18.16
CA LYS A 339 11.49 14.20 -18.05
C LYS A 339 10.34 14.17 -17.03
N PRO A 340 9.42 13.18 -17.02
CA PRO A 340 8.34 13.15 -16.03
C PRO A 340 8.84 13.07 -14.57
N LEU A 341 9.95 12.37 -14.33
CA LEU A 341 10.59 12.33 -13.00
C LEU A 341 11.21 13.68 -12.61
N ARG A 342 11.78 14.41 -13.59
CA ARG A 342 12.28 15.78 -13.38
C ARG A 342 11.14 16.75 -13.10
N ASP A 343 10.02 16.62 -13.80
CA ASP A 343 8.81 17.43 -13.59
C ASP A 343 8.26 17.22 -12.18
N LEU A 344 8.18 15.96 -11.72
CA LEU A 344 7.85 15.62 -10.33
C LEU A 344 8.81 16.30 -9.32
N GLN A 345 10.12 16.18 -9.53
CA GLN A 345 11.12 16.81 -8.65
C GLN A 345 11.02 18.35 -8.65
N ARG A 346 10.68 18.97 -9.80
CA ARG A 346 10.45 20.42 -9.92
C ARG A 346 9.23 20.87 -9.12
N LEU A 347 8.13 20.12 -9.18
CA LEU A 347 6.94 20.40 -8.37
C LEU A 347 7.25 20.33 -6.88
N ARG A 348 8.01 19.31 -6.44
CA ARG A 348 8.45 19.21 -5.04
C ARG A 348 9.32 20.39 -4.62
N SER A 349 10.29 20.81 -5.45
CA SER A 349 11.25 21.84 -5.07
C SER A 349 10.65 23.25 -5.03
N LYS A 350 9.72 23.57 -5.94
CA LYS A 350 9.02 24.87 -5.96
C LYS A 350 7.88 24.95 -4.96
N GLY A 351 7.27 23.82 -4.60
CA GLY A 351 6.14 23.73 -3.68
C GLY A 351 6.48 23.45 -2.23
N GLY A 352 7.64 23.89 -1.73
CA GLY A 352 8.05 23.66 -0.33
C GLY A 352 6.87 23.76 0.65
N PHE A 353 6.77 22.78 1.55
CA PHE A 353 5.59 22.34 2.34
C PHE A 353 4.73 23.42 3.04
N ALA A 354 5.17 24.68 3.07
CA ALA A 354 4.45 25.82 3.66
C ALA A 354 3.64 26.66 2.65
N HIS A 355 3.82 26.49 1.32
CA HIS A 355 3.31 27.45 0.33
C HIS A 355 2.63 26.82 -0.91
N TYR A 356 1.86 25.73 -0.77
CA TYR A 356 1.03 25.24 -1.90
C TYR A 356 -0.08 26.22 -2.34
N GLY A 357 -0.35 27.26 -1.54
CA GLY A 357 -1.19 28.41 -1.94
C GLY A 357 -0.43 29.55 -2.63
N GLY A 358 0.87 29.42 -2.92
CA GLY A 358 1.69 30.44 -3.56
C GLY A 358 1.64 30.40 -5.09
N GLY A 359 1.69 31.55 -5.76
CA GLY A 359 1.59 31.66 -7.22
C GLY A 359 2.66 30.91 -8.02
N ALA A 360 3.83 30.63 -7.44
CA ALA A 360 4.92 29.91 -8.10
C ALA A 360 4.60 28.41 -8.34
N VAL A 361 3.89 27.77 -7.40
CA VAL A 361 3.46 26.36 -7.52
C VAL A 361 2.39 26.23 -8.57
N GLN A 362 1.41 27.14 -8.55
CA GLN A 362 0.33 27.18 -9.53
C GLN A 362 0.85 27.36 -10.96
N LEU A 363 1.87 28.19 -11.15
CA LEU A 363 2.53 28.39 -12.45
C LEU A 363 3.24 27.10 -12.92
N GLU A 364 3.92 26.41 -12.02
CA GLU A 364 4.61 25.16 -12.35
C GLU A 364 3.60 24.05 -12.72
N ILE A 365 2.51 23.93 -11.96
CA ILE A 365 1.41 23.01 -12.27
C ILE A 365 0.81 23.35 -13.64
N SER A 366 0.55 24.64 -13.93
CA SER A 366 0.02 25.06 -15.23
C SER A 366 0.98 24.76 -16.39
N THR A 367 2.28 24.68 -16.12
CA THR A 367 3.31 24.32 -17.11
C THR A 367 3.36 22.81 -17.34
N ILE A 368 3.26 22.01 -16.28
CA ILE A 368 3.39 20.55 -16.35
C ILE A 368 2.08 19.88 -16.76
N ALA A 369 0.96 20.33 -16.20
CA ALA A 369 -0.39 19.79 -16.34
C ALA A 369 -1.38 20.89 -16.77
N PRO A 370 -1.24 21.42 -18.01
CA PRO A 370 -2.02 22.56 -18.47
C PRO A 370 -3.52 22.23 -18.53
N GLY A 371 -4.34 23.13 -17.99
CA GLY A 371 -5.81 23.01 -18.02
C GLY A 371 -6.43 22.10 -16.96
N LEU A 372 -5.61 21.48 -16.10
CA LEU A 372 -6.11 20.70 -14.96
C LEU A 372 -6.17 21.58 -13.71
N HIS A 373 -7.27 21.43 -12.96
CA HIS A 373 -7.57 22.32 -11.84
C HIS A 373 -7.83 21.59 -10.53
N THR A 374 -8.22 20.31 -10.58
CA THR A 374 -8.44 19.53 -9.35
C THR A 374 -7.17 18.77 -8.94
N PRO A 375 -6.94 18.58 -7.63
CA PRO A 375 -5.85 17.76 -7.11
C PRO A 375 -5.82 16.34 -7.69
N ALA A 376 -7.00 15.71 -7.81
CA ALA A 376 -7.13 14.35 -8.30
C ALA A 376 -6.72 14.24 -9.78
N GLU A 377 -7.18 15.16 -10.65
CA GLU A 377 -6.81 15.17 -12.07
C GLU A 377 -5.32 15.41 -12.26
N ILE A 378 -4.75 16.37 -11.53
CA ILE A 378 -3.32 16.68 -11.60
C ILE A 378 -2.49 15.47 -11.18
N PHE A 379 -2.86 14.84 -10.06
CA PHE A 379 -2.18 13.63 -9.57
C PHE A 379 -2.27 12.49 -10.60
N ASP A 380 -3.46 12.22 -11.15
CA ASP A 380 -3.66 11.17 -12.16
C ASP A 380 -2.81 11.41 -13.40
N TYR A 381 -2.80 12.64 -13.91
CA TYR A 381 -1.98 13.05 -15.05
C TYR A 381 -0.48 12.85 -14.79
N LEU A 382 0.02 13.22 -13.61
CA LEU A 382 1.41 13.00 -13.23
C LEU A 382 1.73 11.50 -13.18
N CYS A 383 0.89 10.68 -12.55
CA CYS A 383 1.09 9.24 -12.48
C CYS A 383 1.12 8.61 -13.88
N ARG A 384 0.22 8.99 -14.81
CA ARG A 384 0.22 8.48 -16.19
C ARG A 384 1.50 8.80 -16.94
N ASN A 385 1.98 10.05 -16.85
CA ASN A 385 3.22 10.44 -17.51
C ASN A 385 4.44 9.70 -16.91
N ILE A 386 4.44 9.48 -15.60
CA ILE A 386 5.47 8.70 -14.93
C ILE A 386 5.40 7.22 -15.37
N ILE A 387 4.21 6.63 -15.46
CA ILE A 387 4.03 5.26 -15.97
C ILE A 387 4.64 5.13 -17.37
N GLN A 388 4.33 6.05 -18.28
CA GLN A 388 4.90 6.05 -19.63
C GLN A 388 6.43 6.17 -19.64
N ALA A 389 6.99 7.01 -18.76
CA ALA A 389 8.45 7.10 -18.58
C ALA A 389 9.05 5.79 -18.08
N LEU A 390 8.43 5.14 -17.08
CA LEU A 390 8.87 3.85 -16.55
C LEU A 390 8.77 2.73 -17.58
N ASP A 391 7.74 2.73 -18.41
CA ASP A 391 7.58 1.79 -19.52
C ASP A 391 8.71 1.99 -20.56
N THR A 392 9.01 3.24 -20.92
CA THR A 392 10.13 3.57 -21.83
C THR A 392 11.48 3.12 -21.26
N ILE A 393 11.70 3.30 -19.95
CA ILE A 393 12.89 2.82 -19.24
C ILE A 393 12.96 1.30 -19.30
N THR A 394 11.84 0.62 -19.05
CA THR A 394 11.73 -0.84 -19.11
C THR A 394 12.09 -1.36 -20.50
N GLU A 395 11.51 -0.79 -21.55
CA GLU A 395 11.78 -1.14 -22.94
C GLU A 395 13.26 -0.96 -23.31
N THR A 396 13.86 0.16 -22.89
CA THR A 396 15.29 0.44 -23.11
C THR A 396 16.18 -0.65 -22.49
N LEU A 397 15.88 -1.03 -21.24
CA LEU A 397 16.66 -2.05 -20.52
C LEU A 397 16.48 -3.45 -21.09
N THR A 398 15.25 -3.80 -21.47
CA THR A 398 14.96 -5.09 -22.11
C THR A 398 15.66 -5.20 -23.46
N ALA A 399 15.60 -4.17 -24.30
CA ALA A 399 16.29 -4.16 -25.59
C ALA A 399 17.81 -4.24 -25.42
N ALA A 400 18.38 -3.55 -24.43
CA ALA A 400 19.80 -3.64 -24.12
C ALA A 400 20.22 -5.04 -23.61
N THR A 401 19.32 -5.76 -22.92
CA THR A 401 19.57 -7.15 -22.50
C THR A 401 19.62 -8.09 -23.70
N GLU A 402 18.70 -7.91 -24.65
CA GLU A 402 18.58 -8.75 -25.85
C GLU A 402 19.71 -8.51 -26.86
N ALA A 403 20.24 -7.29 -26.92
CA ALA A 403 21.37 -6.94 -27.79
C ALA A 403 22.69 -7.62 -27.40
N GLY A 404 22.81 -8.12 -26.16
CA GLY A 404 24.06 -8.62 -25.61
C GLY A 404 25.06 -7.51 -25.23
N PRO A 405 26.09 -7.83 -24.41
CA PRO A 405 27.07 -6.86 -23.94
C PRO A 405 27.97 -6.29 -25.04
#